data_AF-A0A837AAD6-F1
#
_entry.id   AF-A0A837AAD6-F1
#
_cell.length_a   1.000
_cell.length_b   1.000
_cell.length_c   1.000
_cell.angle_alpha   90.00
_cell.angle_beta   90.00
_cell.angle_gamma   90.00
#
_symmetry.space_group_name_H-M   'P 1'
#
loop_
_entity.id
_entity.type
_entity.pdbx_description
1 polymer ?
#
loop_
_entity_poly.entity_id
_entity_poly.type
_entity_poly.pdbx_seq_one_letter_code
_entity_poly.pdbx_strand_id
1 'polypeptide(L)'
;VIKTPVFIIQGEKDQAVLPVVTQGLFANMKANALKFFPQAGYDKGYQLTIVPNATHTQAIVCQNANAVDFIQAKMSAGTGIVLTDAQKDASQSPHCTGKF
;
A
#
# COMPACT_ATOMS: atom_id res chain seq x y z
N VAL A 1 5.62 -17.53 -0.44
CA VAL A 1 5.50 -16.60 0.70
C VAL A 1 6.41 -15.42 0.44
N ILE A 2 5.90 -14.19 0.55
CA ILE A 2 6.71 -12.98 0.40
C ILE A 2 7.40 -12.73 1.75
N LYS A 3 8.72 -12.55 1.76
CA LYS A 3 9.47 -12.39 3.02
C LYS A 3 9.77 -10.93 3.35
N THR A 4 9.56 -10.04 2.40
CA THR A 4 9.77 -8.60 2.54
C THR A 4 8.48 -7.93 3.01
N PRO A 5 8.56 -6.74 3.63
CA PRO A 5 7.41 -5.89 3.85
C PRO A 5 6.66 -5.61 2.54
N VAL A 6 5.33 -5.50 2.60
CA VAL A 6 4.48 -5.17 1.46
C VAL A 6 3.43 -4.17 1.88
N PHE A 7 3.26 -3.11 1.10
CA PHE A 7 2.15 -2.18 1.25
C PHE A 7 1.30 -2.19 -0.02
N ILE A 8 0.03 -2.58 0.13
CA ILE A 8 -0.96 -2.61 -0.94
C ILE A 8 -1.91 -1.42 -0.77
N ILE A 9 -2.06 -0.63 -1.82
CA ILE A 9 -2.99 0.51 -1.89
C ILE A 9 -4.02 0.20 -2.97
N GLN A 10 -5.29 0.35 -2.65
CA GLN A 10 -6.40 0.00 -3.55
C GLN A 10 -7.48 1.07 -3.47
N GLY A 11 -7.97 1.53 -4.61
CA GLY A 11 -9.15 2.41 -4.65
C GLY A 11 -10.42 1.62 -4.38
N GLU A 12 -11.30 2.13 -3.52
CA GLU A 12 -12.61 1.51 -3.24
C GLU A 12 -13.51 1.46 -4.48
N LYS A 13 -13.44 2.48 -5.35
CA LYS A 13 -14.23 2.58 -6.59
C LYS A 13 -13.44 2.14 -7.82
N ASP A 14 -12.33 1.44 -7.63
CA ASP A 14 -11.57 0.88 -8.74
C ASP A 14 -12.43 -0.14 -9.52
N GLN A 15 -12.48 0.04 -10.84
CA GLN A 15 -13.19 -0.84 -11.77
C GLN A 15 -12.22 -1.58 -12.70
N ALA A 16 -10.93 -1.24 -12.69
CA ALA A 16 -9.89 -1.94 -13.44
C ALA A 16 -9.37 -3.15 -12.65
N VAL A 17 -9.16 -2.97 -11.34
CA VAL A 17 -8.85 -4.04 -10.39
C VAL A 17 -9.84 -3.95 -9.25
N LEU A 18 -10.80 -4.87 -9.21
CA LEU A 18 -11.87 -4.80 -8.22
C LEU A 18 -11.32 -4.97 -6.79
N PRO A 19 -11.76 -4.17 -5.80
CA PRO A 19 -11.23 -4.22 -4.43
C PRO A 19 -11.24 -5.61 -3.80
N VAL A 20 -12.27 -6.40 -4.10
CA VAL A 20 -12.42 -7.79 -3.61
C VAL A 20 -11.28 -8.71 -4.07
N VAL A 21 -10.73 -8.49 -5.27
CA VAL A 21 -9.59 -9.25 -5.78
C VAL A 21 -8.35 -8.94 -4.96
N THR A 22 -8.11 -7.65 -4.71
CA THR A 22 -6.96 -7.18 -3.92
C THR A 22 -7.05 -7.61 -2.45
N GLN A 23 -8.25 -7.57 -1.86
CA GLN A 23 -8.51 -8.08 -0.51
C GLN A 23 -8.26 -9.60 -0.43
N GLY A 24 -8.71 -10.36 -1.44
CA GLY A 24 -8.47 -11.80 -1.54
C GLY A 24 -6.98 -12.13 -1.64
N LEU A 25 -6.23 -11.39 -2.46
CA LEU A 25 -4.78 -11.51 -2.55
C LEU A 25 -4.11 -11.26 -1.20
N PHE A 26 -4.45 -10.16 -0.52
CA PHE A 26 -3.90 -9.81 0.78
C PHE A 26 -4.17 -10.89 1.85
N ALA A 27 -5.41 -11.38 1.93
CA ALA A 27 -5.78 -12.45 2.85
C ALA A 27 -4.99 -13.74 2.58
N ASN A 28 -4.85 -14.11 1.30
CA ASN A 28 -4.10 -15.29 0.88
C ASN A 28 -2.60 -15.16 1.22
N MET A 29 -2.01 -13.97 1.02
CA MET A 29 -0.63 -13.68 1.43
C MET A 29 -0.42 -13.92 2.92
N LYS A 30 -1.29 -13.38 3.78
CA LYS A 30 -1.22 -13.58 5.24
C LYS A 30 -1.39 -15.05 5.63
N ALA A 31 -2.40 -15.72 5.07
CA ALA A 31 -2.66 -17.13 5.35
C ALA A 31 -1.46 -18.01 4.99
N ASN A 32 -0.84 -17.79 3.83
CA ASN A 32 0.33 -18.54 3.41
C ASN A 32 1.59 -18.23 4.24
N ALA A 33 1.76 -16.97 4.69
CA ALA A 33 2.85 -16.62 5.60
C ALA A 33 2.73 -17.40 6.92
N LEU A 34 1.54 -17.43 7.53
CA LEU A 34 1.27 -18.18 8.76
C LEU A 34 1.40 -19.69 8.55
N LYS A 35 0.91 -20.22 7.41
CA LYS A 35 0.95 -21.65 7.11
C LYS A 35 2.36 -22.20 6.97
N PHE A 36 3.21 -21.51 6.20
CA PHE A 36 4.53 -22.04 5.84
C PHE A 36 5.67 -21.51 6.74
N PHE A 37 5.49 -20.36 7.40
CA PHE A 37 6.50 -19.73 8.26
C PHE A 37 5.88 -19.15 9.54
N PRO A 38 5.19 -19.95 10.37
CA PRO A 38 4.42 -19.47 11.52
C PRO A 38 5.24 -18.71 12.57
N GLN A 39 6.55 -18.99 12.67
CA GLN A 39 7.45 -18.36 13.65
C GLN A 39 8.20 -17.13 13.11
N ALA A 40 8.15 -16.88 11.80
CA ALA A 40 8.92 -15.81 11.18
C ALA A 40 8.21 -14.44 11.19
N GLY A 41 6.90 -14.41 11.46
CA GLY A 41 6.12 -13.18 11.54
C GLY A 41 5.98 -12.40 10.23
N TYR A 42 6.20 -13.03 9.07
CA TYR A 42 6.08 -12.35 7.77
C TYR A 42 4.68 -11.79 7.50
N ASP A 43 3.63 -12.38 8.09
CA ASP A 43 2.25 -11.91 8.02
C ASP A 43 2.04 -10.50 8.60
N LYS A 44 2.92 -10.08 9.52
CA LYS A 44 2.92 -8.75 10.15
C LYS A 44 3.58 -7.68 9.29
N GLY A 45 4.31 -8.09 8.24
CA GLY A 45 4.98 -7.19 7.30
C GLY A 45 4.07 -6.68 6.17
N TYR A 46 2.83 -7.17 6.09
CA TYR A 46 1.89 -6.78 5.04
C TYR A 46 0.87 -5.76 5.54
N GLN A 47 0.67 -4.71 4.76
CA GLN A 47 -0.33 -3.67 4.97
C GLN A 47 -1.24 -3.55 3.75
N LEU A 48 -2.54 -3.34 3.98
CA LEU A 48 -3.52 -3.03 2.94
C LEU A 48 -4.27 -1.77 3.34
N THR A 49 -4.37 -0.80 2.43
CA THR A 49 -5.23 0.37 2.55
C THR A 49 -6.21 0.41 1.39
N ILE A 50 -7.50 0.39 1.73
CA ILE A 50 -8.57 0.72 0.80
C ILE A 50 -8.82 2.22 0.90
N VAL A 51 -8.62 2.96 -0.19
CA VAL A 51 -8.79 4.41 -0.26
C VAL A 51 -10.26 4.68 -0.59
N PRO A 52 -11.03 5.27 0.34
CA PRO A 52 -12.46 5.52 0.14
C PRO A 52 -12.69 6.36 -1.11
N ASN A 53 -13.78 6.10 -1.85
CA ASN A 53 -14.19 6.85 -3.04
C ASN A 53 -13.17 7.00 -4.19
N ALA A 54 -11.97 6.43 -4.08
CA ALA A 54 -10.93 6.59 -5.08
C ALA A 54 -11.06 5.55 -6.19
N THR A 55 -10.84 5.99 -7.42
CA THR A 55 -10.66 5.14 -8.61
C THR A 55 -9.23 4.61 -8.70
N HIS A 56 -8.95 3.78 -9.72
CA HIS A 56 -7.68 3.08 -9.92
C HIS A 56 -6.43 3.95 -9.67
N THR A 57 -6.26 5.02 -10.45
CA THR A 57 -5.07 5.87 -10.38
C THR A 57 -5.12 6.87 -9.22
N GLN A 58 -6.32 7.30 -8.81
CA GLN A 58 -6.47 8.23 -7.69
C GLN A 58 -5.91 7.63 -6.40
N ALA A 59 -6.17 6.34 -6.13
CA ALA A 59 -5.68 5.69 -4.92
C ALA A 59 -4.14 5.73 -4.82
N ILE A 60 -3.46 5.48 -5.93
CA ILE A 60 -1.99 5.50 -6.03
C ILE A 60 -1.47 6.92 -5.79
N VAL A 61 -1.99 7.91 -6.53
CA VAL A 61 -1.50 9.29 -6.46
C VAL A 61 -1.75 9.88 -5.08
N CYS A 62 -2.94 9.68 -4.51
CA CYS A 62 -3.32 10.30 -3.24
C CYS A 62 -2.63 9.67 -2.03
N GLN A 63 -2.21 8.41 -2.13
CA GLN A 63 -1.42 7.71 -1.10
C GLN A 63 0.08 7.68 -1.41
N ASN A 64 0.56 8.48 -2.39
CA ASN A 64 1.96 8.48 -2.79
C ASN A 64 2.90 8.78 -1.61
N ALA A 65 2.52 9.72 -0.74
CA ALA A 65 3.28 10.02 0.48
C ALA A 65 3.44 8.79 1.36
N ASN A 66 2.35 8.05 1.63
CA ASN A 66 2.41 6.84 2.44
C ASN A 66 3.22 5.73 1.79
N ALA A 67 3.18 5.59 0.46
CA ALA A 67 3.98 4.62 -0.27
C ALA A 67 5.48 4.92 -0.14
N VAL A 68 5.88 6.18 -0.34
CA VAL A 68 7.26 6.64 -0.18
C VAL A 68 7.74 6.43 1.26
N ASP A 69 6.92 6.81 2.25
CA ASP A 69 7.25 6.66 3.67
C ASP A 69 7.43 5.19 4.06
N PHE A 70 6.56 4.32 3.56
CA PHE A 70 6.69 2.88 3.76
C PHE A 70 8.02 2.36 3.19
N ILE A 71 8.36 2.73 1.96
CA ILE A 71 9.61 2.33 1.32
C ILE A 71 10.81 2.83 2.13
N GLN A 72 10.86 4.12 2.48
CA GLN A 72 11.97 4.68 3.24
C GLN A 72 12.13 4.02 4.62
N ALA A 73 11.02 3.71 5.30
CA ALA A 73 11.05 3.12 6.64
C ALA A 73 11.33 1.61 6.66
N LYS A 74 10.89 0.86 5.63
CA LYS A 74 10.87 -0.62 5.65
C LYS A 74 11.72 -1.27 4.59
N MET A 75 12.05 -0.54 3.52
CA MET A 75 12.68 -1.05 2.30
C MET A 75 13.58 0.00 1.64
N SER A 76 14.36 0.75 2.44
CA SER A 76 15.21 1.83 1.92
C SER A 76 16.13 1.31 0.81
N ALA A 77 16.16 2.04 -0.31
CA ALA A 77 16.99 1.70 -1.47
C ALA A 77 18.50 1.97 -1.23
N GLY A 78 18.89 2.46 -0.05
CA GLY A 78 20.28 2.72 0.30
C GLY A 78 20.92 3.91 -0.45
N THR A 79 20.13 4.70 -1.17
CA THR A 79 20.62 5.84 -1.97
C THR A 79 20.94 7.08 -1.12
N GLY A 80 20.52 7.11 0.15
CA GLY A 80 20.60 8.30 1.01
C GLY A 80 19.63 9.42 0.64
N ILE A 81 18.81 9.25 -0.41
CA ILE A 81 17.83 10.25 -0.84
C ILE A 81 16.59 10.16 0.05
N VAL A 82 16.24 11.27 0.70
CA VAL A 82 15.01 11.42 1.47
C VAL A 82 14.15 12.51 0.81
N LEU A 83 12.99 12.13 0.29
CA LEU A 83 12.00 13.06 -0.24
C LEU A 83 11.32 13.84 0.89
N THR A 84 11.11 15.14 0.69
CA THR A 84 10.34 15.99 1.61
C THR A 84 8.84 15.72 1.48
N ASP A 85 8.06 16.15 2.47
CA ASP A 85 6.58 16.05 2.42
C ASP A 85 6.01 16.69 1.16
N ALA A 86 6.49 17.87 0.78
CA ALA A 86 6.06 18.56 -0.44
C ALA A 86 6.40 17.80 -1.73
N GLN A 87 7.44 16.96 -1.74
CA GLN A 87 7.84 16.16 -2.90
C GLN A 87 7.01 14.89 -3.05
N LYS A 88 6.45 14.35 -1.96
CA LYS A 88 5.68 13.10 -1.96
C LYS A 88 4.17 13.30 -1.88
N ASP A 89 3.70 14.41 -1.29
CA ASP A 89 2.28 14.61 -0.99
C ASP A 89 1.49 15.24 -2.15
N ALA A 90 0.69 14.41 -2.83
CA ALA A 90 -0.30 14.85 -3.80
C ALA A 90 -1.73 14.90 -3.22
N SER A 91 -1.91 14.57 -1.93
CA SER A 91 -3.23 14.47 -1.31
C SER A 91 -3.98 15.80 -1.36
N GLN A 92 -3.28 16.93 -1.35
CA GLN A 92 -3.87 18.27 -1.45
C GLN A 92 -4.56 18.59 -2.78
N SER A 93 -4.37 17.76 -3.81
CA SER A 93 -5.06 17.91 -5.08
C SER A 93 -6.59 17.80 -4.92
N PRO A 94 -7.39 18.66 -5.58
CA PRO A 94 -8.84 18.52 -5.60
C PRO A 94 -9.31 17.22 -6.28
N HIS A 95 -8.44 16.58 -7.06
CA HIS A 95 -8.71 15.28 -7.70
C HIS A 95 -8.54 14.10 -6.73
N CYS A 96 -8.03 14.33 -5.52
CA CYS A 96 -7.97 13.35 -4.45
C CYS A 96 -9.29 13.30 -3.67
N THR A 97 -10.27 12.63 -4.25
CA THR A 97 -11.65 12.55 -3.76
C THR A 97 -11.85 11.54 -2.62
N GLY A 98 -10.78 10.87 -2.19
CA GLY A 98 -10.78 9.93 -1.06
C GLY A 98 -10.32 10.53 0.26
N LYS A 99 -10.29 11.86 0.36
CA LYS A 99 -10.28 12.55 1.65
C LYS A 99 -11.65 12.35 2.30
N PHE A 100 -11.69 12.36 3.65
CA PHE A 100 -12.81 12.04 4.55
C PHE A 100 -12.84 10.58 5.02
#